data_AF-A0A1D1XNR4-F1
#
_entry.id   AF-A0A1D1XNR4-F1
#
_cell.length_a   1.000
_cell.length_b   1.000
_cell.length_c   1.000
_cell.angle_alpha   90.00
_cell.angle_beta   90.00
_cell.angle_gamma   90.00
#
_symmetry.space_group_name_H-M   'P 1'
#
loop_
_entity.id
_entity.type
_entity.pdbx_description
1 polymer ?
#
loop_
_entity_poly.entity_id
_entity_poly.type
_entity_poly.pdbx_seq_one_letter_code
_entity_poly.pdbx_strand_id
1 'polypeptide(L)'
;LLSSHRVLGFRPAREEEVARLVERISELSSTAGGGFDVGSVLSSFTNSVICRSVVGAPAMREGMAGEIAELIARTLKSVRLFQVENFFPSLGWLVKLTGMDAKIAAVGRRWRDVLQGLVEQVAGLRESRGERDGALLDALVSLQRDATAATGFVP
;
A
#
# COMPACT_ATOMS: atom_id res chain seq x y z
N LEU A 1 2.02 -10.00 13.86
CA LEU A 1 1.60 -8.68 13.31
C LEU A 1 0.16 -8.68 12.81
N LEU A 2 -0.27 -9.71 12.06
CA LEU A 2 -1.65 -9.84 11.55
C LEU A 2 -2.52 -10.81 12.40
N SER A 3 -2.37 -10.81 13.73
CA SER A 3 -3.20 -11.66 14.59
C SER A 3 -4.66 -11.18 14.59
N SER A 4 -5.60 -12.06 14.90
CA SER A 4 -7.03 -11.70 14.98
C SER A 4 -7.27 -10.50 15.89
N HIS A 5 -6.57 -10.43 17.02
CA HIS A 5 -6.60 -9.26 17.92
C HIS A 5 -6.19 -7.96 17.22
N ARG A 6 -5.08 -7.98 16.45
CA ARG A 6 -4.61 -6.80 15.70
C ARG A 6 -5.55 -6.43 14.57
N VAL A 7 -6.07 -7.41 13.83
CA VAL A 7 -7.04 -7.20 12.74
C VAL A 7 -8.32 -6.56 13.28
N LEU A 8 -8.80 -7.00 14.45
CA LEU A 8 -9.94 -6.38 15.13
C LEU A 8 -9.65 -4.96 15.61
N GLY A 9 -8.39 -4.66 16.00
CA GLY A 9 -7.96 -3.32 16.35
C GLY A 9 -8.15 -2.28 15.23
N PHE A 10 -8.10 -2.68 13.96
CA PHE A 10 -8.37 -1.80 12.81
C PHE A 10 -9.85 -1.60 12.50
N ARG A 11 -10.76 -2.12 13.34
CA ARG A 11 -12.21 -1.96 13.16
C ARG A 11 -12.66 -0.50 13.05
N PRO A 12 -12.20 0.45 13.90
CA PRO A 12 -12.63 1.83 13.79
C PRO A 12 -12.28 2.46 12.43
N ALA A 13 -11.07 2.20 11.93
CA ALA A 13 -10.64 2.66 10.61
C ALA A 13 -11.50 2.07 9.48
N ARG A 14 -11.90 0.80 9.57
CA ARG A 14 -12.82 0.19 8.59
C ARG A 14 -14.21 0.80 8.65
N GLU A 15 -14.77 1.00 9.83
CA GLU A 15 -16.11 1.57 9.98
C GLU A 15 -16.17 2.99 9.41
N GLU A 16 -15.13 3.80 9.66
CA GLU A 16 -14.98 5.14 9.11
C GLU A 16 -14.88 5.13 7.57
N GLU A 17 -14.06 4.24 6.99
CA GLU A 17 -13.96 4.11 5.53
C GLU A 17 -15.24 3.55 4.89
N VAL A 18 -15.97 2.68 5.59
CA VAL A 18 -17.27 2.17 5.11
C VAL A 18 -18.30 3.28 5.09
N ALA A 19 -18.31 4.17 6.10
CA ALA A 19 -19.18 5.34 6.11
C ALA A 19 -18.92 6.24 4.89
N ARG A 20 -17.65 6.53 4.60
CA ARG A 20 -17.24 7.30 3.39
C ARG A 20 -17.65 6.60 2.10
N LEU A 21 -17.54 5.28 2.05
CA LEU A 21 -17.97 4.50 0.89
C LEU A 21 -19.47 4.63 0.63
N VAL A 22 -20.29 4.51 1.68
CA VAL A 22 -21.75 4.62 1.59
C VAL A 22 -22.16 6.02 1.15
N GLU A 23 -21.57 7.05 1.73
CA GLU A 23 -21.80 8.45 1.34
C GLU A 23 -21.48 8.66 -0.15
N ARG A 24 -20.30 8.21 -0.60
CA ARG A 24 -19.89 8.34 -2.00
C ARG A 24 -20.79 7.57 -2.96
N ILE A 25 -21.27 6.39 -2.58
CA ILE A 25 -22.24 5.63 -3.39
C ILE A 25 -23.57 6.39 -3.47
N SER A 26 -24.03 7.00 -2.37
CA SER A 26 -25.27 7.79 -2.35
C SER A 26 -25.19 9.01 -3.27
N GLU A 27 -24.07 9.74 -3.22
CA GLU A 27 -23.78 10.85 -4.12
C GLU A 27 -23.74 10.41 -5.59
N LEU A 28 -23.01 9.33 -5.90
CA LEU A 28 -22.93 8.81 -7.27
C LEU A 28 -24.30 8.33 -7.77
N SER A 29 -25.10 7.71 -6.90
CA SER A 29 -26.43 7.22 -7.28
C SER A 29 -27.44 8.35 -7.54
N SER A 30 -27.29 9.48 -6.85
CA SER A 30 -28.16 10.65 -7.02
C SER A 30 -27.74 11.54 -8.20
N THR A 31 -26.46 11.54 -8.58
CA THR A 31 -25.91 12.44 -9.60
C THR A 31 -25.61 11.75 -10.94
N ALA A 32 -25.28 10.46 -10.93
CA ALA A 32 -24.92 9.74 -12.15
C ALA A 32 -26.18 9.17 -12.83
N GLY A 33 -26.75 9.92 -13.76
CA GLY A 33 -27.85 9.46 -14.62
C GLY A 33 -27.53 8.23 -15.49
N GLY A 34 -26.30 7.71 -15.47
CA GLY A 34 -25.82 6.61 -16.32
C GLY A 34 -25.09 5.46 -15.59
N GLY A 35 -25.20 5.36 -14.26
CA GLY A 35 -24.47 4.38 -13.45
C GLY A 35 -23.02 4.79 -13.16
N PHE A 36 -22.34 4.06 -12.27
CA PHE A 36 -20.97 4.34 -11.85
C PHE A 36 -20.11 3.07 -11.81
N ASP A 37 -18.79 3.22 -11.96
CA ASP A 37 -17.83 2.11 -11.89
C ASP A 37 -17.62 1.66 -10.44
N VAL A 38 -18.29 0.57 -10.07
CA VAL A 38 -18.17 -0.07 -8.75
C VAL A 38 -16.74 -0.55 -8.48
N GLY A 39 -16.01 -1.00 -9.50
CA GLY A 39 -14.63 -1.49 -9.35
C GLY A 39 -13.68 -0.40 -8.91
N SER A 40 -13.78 0.79 -9.52
CA SER A 40 -13.03 1.98 -9.12
C SER A 40 -13.35 2.42 -7.69
N VAL A 41 -14.64 2.46 -7.34
CA VAL A 41 -15.11 2.84 -6.00
C VAL A 41 -14.58 1.88 -4.92
N LEU A 42 -14.72 0.56 -5.12
CA LEU A 42 -14.24 -0.45 -4.18
C LEU A 42 -12.71 -0.49 -4.09
N SER A 43 -12.01 -0.27 -5.21
CA SER A 43 -10.55 -0.20 -5.23
C SER A 43 -10.06 0.98 -4.40
N SER A 44 -10.69 2.15 -4.53
CA SER A 44 -10.34 3.32 -3.72
C SER A 44 -10.57 3.05 -2.23
N PHE A 45 -11.74 2.50 -1.86
CA PHE A 45 -12.05 2.14 -0.47
C PHE A 45 -11.02 1.17 0.11
N THR A 46 -10.72 0.09 -0.61
CA THR A 46 -9.77 -0.94 -0.16
C THR A 46 -8.37 -0.34 0.04
N ASN A 47 -7.93 0.51 -0.89
CA ASN A 47 -6.62 1.17 -0.77
C ASN A 47 -6.59 2.13 0.43
N SER A 48 -7.64 2.89 0.70
CA SER A 48 -7.71 3.76 1.88
C SER A 48 -7.63 2.96 3.19
N VAL A 49 -8.39 1.86 3.30
CA VAL A 49 -8.35 0.98 4.48
C VAL A 49 -6.97 0.37 4.67
N ILE A 50 -6.36 -0.17 3.61
CA ILE A 50 -5.03 -0.78 3.68
C ILE A 50 -4.00 0.27 4.07
N CYS A 51 -3.99 1.44 3.41
CA CYS A 51 -3.02 2.48 3.70
C CYS A 51 -3.13 2.97 5.14
N ARG A 52 -4.35 3.23 5.65
CA ARG A 52 -4.52 3.63 7.06
C ARG A 52 -4.10 2.52 8.03
N SER A 53 -4.36 1.26 7.72
CA SER A 53 -3.96 0.13 8.59
C SER A 53 -2.43 -0.09 8.59
N VAL A 54 -1.77 0.17 7.46
CA VAL A 54 -0.32 -0.01 7.30
C VAL A 54 0.45 1.16 7.89
N VAL A 55 0.05 2.38 7.56
CA VAL A 55 0.78 3.63 7.82
C VAL A 55 0.36 4.26 9.16
N GLY A 56 -0.89 4.09 9.57
CA GLY A 56 -1.47 4.78 10.73
C GLY A 56 -2.07 6.13 10.35
N ALA A 57 -3.00 6.62 11.17
CA ALA A 57 -3.69 7.88 10.88
C ALA A 57 -2.78 9.12 10.92
N PRO A 58 -1.82 9.25 11.88
CA PRO A 58 -0.93 10.40 11.96
C PRO A 58 0.04 10.55 10.78
N ALA A 59 0.39 9.44 10.13
CA ALA A 59 1.33 9.41 9.00
C ALA A 59 0.61 9.45 7.64
N MET A 60 -0.71 9.33 7.62
CA MET A 60 -1.47 9.35 6.37
C MET A 60 -1.54 10.77 5.79
N ARG A 61 -0.88 11.00 4.66
CA ARG A 61 -1.01 12.26 3.90
C ARG A 61 -2.09 12.18 2.84
N GLU A 62 -2.62 13.33 2.47
CA GLU A 62 -3.56 13.46 1.35
C GLU A 62 -2.94 12.91 0.05
N GLY A 63 -3.76 12.20 -0.74
CA GLY A 63 -3.34 11.59 -2.00
C GLY A 63 -2.46 10.32 -1.89
N MET A 64 -1.96 9.95 -0.71
CA MET A 64 -1.09 8.77 -0.54
C MET A 64 -1.76 7.46 -0.96
N ALA A 65 -3.03 7.26 -0.58
CA ALA A 65 -3.78 6.08 -1.00
C ALA A 65 -3.92 5.99 -2.53
N GLY A 66 -4.11 7.13 -3.20
CA GLY A 66 -4.18 7.19 -4.66
C GLY A 66 -2.85 6.89 -5.34
N GLU A 67 -1.74 7.42 -4.80
CA GLU A 67 -0.40 7.13 -5.31
C GLU A 67 -0.05 5.63 -5.16
N ILE A 68 -0.35 5.04 -4.00
CA ILE A 68 -0.13 3.61 -3.77
C ILE A 68 -1.04 2.78 -4.69
N ALA A 69 -2.31 3.17 -4.85
CA ALA A 69 -3.24 2.53 -5.77
C ALA A 69 -2.73 2.52 -7.21
N GLU A 70 -2.20 3.66 -7.68
CA GLU A 70 -1.64 3.79 -9.02
C GLU A 70 -0.41 2.89 -9.19
N LEU A 71 0.45 2.83 -8.18
CA LEU A 71 1.65 2.01 -8.20
C LEU A 71 1.31 0.50 -8.19
N ILE A 72 0.29 0.09 -7.43
CA ILE A 72 -0.28 -1.27 -7.48
C ILE A 72 -0.80 -1.58 -8.88
N ALA A 73 -1.59 -0.67 -9.49
CA ALA A 73 -2.12 -0.86 -10.82
C ALA A 73 -1.01 -0.99 -11.89
N ARG A 74 0.04 -0.16 -11.81
CA ARG A 74 1.23 -0.24 -12.69
C ARG A 74 1.97 -1.57 -12.50
N THR A 75 2.04 -2.07 -11.26
CA THR A 75 2.65 -3.36 -10.94
C THR A 75 1.86 -4.51 -11.56
N LEU A 76 0.54 -4.55 -11.34
CA LEU A 76 -0.35 -5.59 -11.90
C LEU A 76 -0.34 -5.60 -13.43
N LYS A 77 -0.31 -4.42 -14.07
CA LYS A 77 -0.15 -4.32 -15.53
C LYS A 77 1.18 -4.88 -16.02
N SER A 78 2.23 -4.75 -15.22
CA SER A 78 3.54 -5.33 -15.54
C SER A 78 3.47 -6.85 -15.40
N VAL A 79 3.00 -7.38 -14.26
CA VAL A 79 2.91 -8.83 -13.98
C VAL A 79 2.20 -9.65 -15.08
N ARG A 80 1.18 -9.08 -15.74
CA ARG A 80 0.44 -9.78 -16.84
C ARG A 80 1.28 -10.12 -18.07
N LEU A 81 2.40 -9.42 -18.29
CA LEU A 81 3.28 -9.66 -19.44
C LEU A 81 4.51 -10.53 -19.08
N PHE A 82 4.82 -10.66 -17.79
CA PHE A 82 6.06 -11.25 -17.28
C PHE A 82 6.06 -12.77 -17.11
N GLN A 83 5.05 -13.47 -17.61
CA GLN A 83 4.98 -14.92 -17.43
C GLN A 83 5.28 -15.73 -18.69
N VAL A 84 5.50 -15.10 -19.85
CA VAL A 84 5.79 -15.86 -21.07
C VAL A 84 7.04 -16.73 -20.91
N GLU A 85 8.06 -16.25 -20.18
CA GLU A 85 9.27 -17.03 -19.88
C GLU A 85 9.05 -18.19 -18.90
N ASN A 86 8.09 -18.06 -17.98
CA ASN A 86 7.73 -19.13 -17.04
C ASN A 86 6.96 -20.28 -17.73
N PHE A 87 6.27 -19.98 -18.84
CA PHE A 87 5.57 -20.98 -19.65
C PHE A 87 6.40 -21.47 -20.85
N PHE A 88 7.23 -20.59 -21.41
CA PHE A 88 8.09 -20.84 -22.58
C PHE A 88 9.50 -20.27 -22.31
N PRO A 89 10.39 -21.04 -21.65
CA PRO A 89 11.72 -20.57 -21.26
C PRO A 89 12.58 -20.08 -22.44
N SER A 90 12.37 -20.63 -23.63
CA SER A 90 13.04 -20.21 -24.87
C SER A 90 12.64 -18.80 -25.35
N LEU A 91 11.57 -18.20 -24.80
CA LEU A 91 11.10 -16.86 -25.12
C LEU A 91 11.51 -15.79 -24.08
N GLY A 92 12.36 -16.13 -23.10
CA GLY A 92 12.83 -15.16 -22.09
C GLY A 92 13.58 -13.94 -22.67
N TRP A 93 14.17 -14.08 -23.86
CA TRP A 93 14.80 -12.95 -24.56
C TRP A 93 13.79 -11.86 -24.98
N LEU A 94 12.50 -12.20 -25.11
CA LEU A 94 11.44 -11.27 -25.49
C LEU A 94 11.25 -10.19 -24.41
N VAL A 95 11.49 -10.52 -23.15
CA VAL A 95 11.43 -9.57 -22.02
C VAL A 95 12.50 -8.46 -22.17
N LYS A 96 13.70 -8.84 -22.61
CA LYS A 96 14.79 -7.90 -22.92
C LYS A 96 14.49 -7.07 -24.17
N LEU A 97 13.99 -7.71 -25.23
CA LEU A 97 13.67 -7.04 -26.50
C LEU A 97 12.55 -6.01 -26.36
N THR A 98 11.54 -6.31 -25.54
CA THR A 98 10.37 -5.44 -25.34
C THR A 98 10.63 -4.27 -24.39
N GLY A 99 11.85 -4.13 -23.84
CA GLY A 99 12.19 -3.11 -22.84
C GLY A 99 11.47 -3.31 -21.50
N MET A 100 10.91 -4.50 -21.30
CA MET A 100 10.03 -4.80 -20.18
C MET A 100 10.81 -4.89 -18.86
N ASP A 101 12.06 -5.37 -18.90
CA ASP A 101 13.01 -5.31 -17.78
C ASP A 101 13.19 -3.89 -17.21
N ALA A 102 13.37 -2.90 -18.09
CA ALA A 102 13.52 -1.51 -17.67
C ALA A 102 12.25 -0.97 -16.99
N LYS A 103 11.07 -1.40 -17.47
CA LYS A 103 9.78 -1.04 -16.90
C LYS A 103 9.58 -1.65 -15.51
N ILE A 104 9.93 -2.93 -15.29
CA ILE A 104 9.91 -3.52 -13.95
C ILE A 104 10.89 -2.81 -13.03
N ALA A 105 12.12 -2.57 -13.50
CA ALA A 105 13.13 -1.90 -12.69
C ALA A 105 12.66 -0.50 -12.26
N ALA A 106 11.95 0.22 -13.13
CA ALA A 106 11.35 1.51 -12.81
C ALA A 106 10.22 1.41 -11.78
N VAL A 107 9.30 0.43 -11.91
CA VAL A 107 8.25 0.18 -10.92
C VAL A 107 8.85 -0.21 -9.56
N GLY A 108 9.87 -1.07 -9.57
CA GLY A 108 10.59 -1.49 -8.37
C GLY A 108 11.33 -0.34 -7.69
N ARG A 109 11.95 0.57 -8.46
CA ARG A 109 12.52 1.83 -7.91
C ARG A 109 11.44 2.65 -7.21
N ARG A 110 10.30 2.87 -7.89
CA ARG A 110 9.22 3.67 -7.31
C ARG A 110 8.65 3.05 -6.03
N TRP A 111 8.52 1.73 -5.97
CA TRP A 111 8.14 1.04 -4.72
C TRP A 111 9.14 1.28 -3.60
N ARG A 112 10.45 1.21 -3.88
CA ARG A 112 11.47 1.49 -2.86
C ARG A 112 11.36 2.91 -2.33
N ASP A 113 11.23 3.90 -3.21
CA ASP A 113 11.12 5.31 -2.81
C ASP A 113 9.89 5.55 -1.91
N VAL A 114 8.73 5.00 -2.30
CA VAL A 114 7.49 5.11 -1.53
C VAL A 114 7.61 4.41 -0.17
N LEU A 115 8.11 3.18 -0.13
CA LEU A 115 8.25 2.41 1.10
C LEU A 115 9.29 3.02 2.05
N GLN A 116 10.40 3.52 1.51
CA GLN A 116 11.44 4.19 2.30
C GLN A 116 10.88 5.47 2.93
N GLY A 117 10.22 6.33 2.15
CA GLY A 117 9.59 7.54 2.69
C GLY A 117 8.54 7.24 3.76
N LEU A 118 7.78 6.15 3.61
CA LEU A 118 6.82 5.69 4.63
C LEU A 118 7.50 5.27 5.93
N VAL A 119 8.59 4.51 5.84
CA VAL A 119 9.36 4.07 7.02
C VAL A 119 9.95 5.27 7.75
N GLU A 120 10.57 6.20 7.02
CA GLU A 120 11.16 7.43 7.56
C GLU A 120 10.11 8.31 8.25
N GLN A 121 8.96 8.50 7.60
CA GLN A 121 7.86 9.29 8.14
C GLN A 121 7.31 8.69 9.46
N VAL A 122 7.06 7.38 9.48
CA VAL A 122 6.55 6.70 10.69
C VAL A 122 7.59 6.71 11.80
N ALA A 123 8.87 6.49 11.49
CA ALA A 123 9.96 6.55 12.47
C ALA A 123 10.09 7.95 13.09
N GLY A 124 10.08 9.01 12.28
CA GLY A 124 10.16 10.39 12.75
C GLY A 124 8.96 10.83 13.59
N LEU A 125 7.74 10.44 13.18
CA LEU A 125 6.54 10.73 13.98
C LEU A 125 6.60 10.07 15.36
N ARG A 126 7.10 8.84 15.43
CA ARG A 126 7.27 8.11 16.68
C ARG A 126 8.27 8.78 17.62
N GLU A 127 9.37 9.30 17.10
CA GLU A 127 10.36 10.06 17.89
C GLU A 127 9.78 11.37 18.43
N SER A 128 8.97 12.06 17.62
CA SER A 128 8.37 13.35 18.02
C SER A 128 7.18 13.21 18.98
N ARG A 129 6.36 12.16 18.86
CA ARG A 129 5.11 11.99 19.63
C ARG A 129 5.22 11.01 20.79
N GLY A 130 6.21 10.12 20.78
CA GLY A 130 6.36 9.06 21.79
C GLY A 130 5.23 8.01 21.81
N GLU A 131 4.23 8.15 20.94
CA GLU A 131 3.00 7.37 20.96
C GLU A 131 2.99 6.32 19.83
N ARG A 132 2.57 5.10 20.16
CA ARG A 132 2.41 4.02 19.20
C ARG A 132 0.95 3.99 18.72
N ASP A 133 0.71 4.34 17.46
CA ASP A 133 -0.63 4.25 16.86
C ASP A 133 -1.04 2.79 16.55
N GLY A 134 -0.14 1.82 16.76
CA GLY A 134 -0.44 0.39 16.62
C GLY A 134 -0.61 -0.11 15.18
N ALA A 135 -0.35 0.77 14.20
CA ALA A 135 -0.27 0.48 12.78
C ALA A 135 0.81 -0.56 12.44
N LEU A 136 0.72 -1.18 11.26
CA LEU A 136 1.65 -2.24 10.87
C LEU A 136 3.11 -1.75 10.80
N LEU A 137 3.36 -0.58 10.19
CA LEU A 137 4.72 -0.02 10.08
C LEU A 137 5.30 0.32 11.45
N ASP A 138 4.49 0.87 12.35
CA ASP A 138 4.91 1.16 13.73
C ASP A 138 5.37 -0.10 14.46
N ALA A 139 4.66 -1.21 14.27
CA ALA A 139 5.04 -2.51 14.83
C ALA A 139 6.29 -3.11 14.16
N LEU A 140 6.45 -2.95 12.84
CA LEU A 140 7.65 -3.41 12.12
C LEU A 140 8.90 -2.63 12.53
N VAL A 141 8.80 -1.31 12.65
CA VAL A 141 9.89 -0.44 13.13
C VAL A 141 10.27 -0.79 14.57
N SER A 142 9.28 -1.10 15.42
CA SER A 142 9.55 -1.58 16.79
C SER A 142 10.39 -2.86 16.78
N LEU A 143 9.96 -3.86 16.02
CA LEU A 143 10.65 -5.14 15.93
C LEU A 143 12.07 -4.99 15.36
N GLN A 144 12.25 -4.13 14.36
CA GLN A 144 13.57 -3.83 13.81
C GLN A 144 14.50 -3.26 14.89
N ARG A 145 14.03 -2.26 15.66
CA ARG A 145 14.81 -1.64 16.74
C ARG A 145 15.17 -2.64 17.82
N ASP A 146 14.21 -3.44 18.27
CA ASP A 146 14.42 -4.47 19.28
C ASP A 146 15.45 -5.51 18.80
N ALA A 147 15.37 -5.91 17.52
CA ALA A 147 16.34 -6.82 16.92
C ALA A 147 17.75 -6.20 16.83
N THR A 148 17.87 -4.94 16.40
CA THR A 148 19.17 -4.25 16.36
C THR A 148 19.76 -4.04 17.76
N ALA A 149 18.93 -3.76 18.77
CA ALA A 149 19.37 -3.63 20.16
C ALA A 149 19.84 -4.98 20.73
N ALA A 150 19.19 -6.09 20.36
CA ALA A 150 19.55 -7.44 20.81
C ALA A 150 20.81 -7.99 20.11
N THR A 151 21.08 -7.57 18.87
CA THR A 151 22.19 -8.09 18.05
C THR A 151 23.41 -7.18 18.01
N GLY A 152 23.32 -5.94 18.50
CA GLY A 152 24.40 -4.95 18.43
C GLY A 152 24.73 -4.48 17.00
N PHE A 153 23.95 -4.89 16.00
CA PHE A 153 24.15 -4.48 14.62
C PHE A 153 23.46 -3.13 14.38
N VAL A 154 24.28 -2.11 14.09
CA VAL A 154 23.81 -0.81 13.58
C VAL A 154 23.95 -0.86 12.06
N PRO A 155 22.85 -0.69 11.29
CA PRO A 155 22.89 -0.71 9.83
C PRO A 155 23.68 0.45 9.23
#